data_AF-A0A7J2YG11-F1
#
_entry.id   AF-A0A7J2YG11-F1
#
_cell.length_a   1.000
_cell.length_b   1.000
_cell.length_c   1.000
_cell.angle_alpha   90.00
_cell.angle_beta   90.00
_cell.angle_gamma   90.00
#
_symmetry.space_group_name_H-M   'P 1'
#
loop_
_entity.id
_entity.type
_entity.pdbx_description
1 polymer ?
#
loop_
_entity_poly.entity_id
_entity_poly.type
_entity_poly.pdbx_seq_one_letter_code
_entity_poly.pdbx_strand_id
1 'polypeptide(L)'
;MPRIKDQKLADKGRIQIRIAESRMPVLMKIREDMIREKPLIGIRIAACLHVTKETAVLMRTLKAGGAEIALTASNPLSTQDDVAAA
;
A
#
# COMPACT_ATOMS: atom_id res chain seq x y z
N MET A 1 12.05 11.53 1.73
CA MET A 1 11.12 11.34 2.88
C MET A 1 9.70 11.55 2.37
N PRO A 2 8.73 10.70 2.70
CA PRO A 2 7.33 10.89 2.27
C PRO A 2 6.75 12.17 2.89
N ARG A 3 5.91 12.89 2.13
CA ARG A 3 5.14 14.04 2.63
C ARG A 3 3.74 13.57 3.00
N ILE A 4 3.49 13.46 4.30
CA ILE A 4 2.20 13.04 4.88
C ILE A 4 1.75 14.05 5.94
N LYS A 5 0.50 13.97 6.39
CA LYS A 5 -0.08 14.90 7.35
C LYS A 5 0.41 14.71 8.78
N ASP A 6 0.32 13.48 9.32
CA ASP A 6 0.74 13.15 10.69
C ASP A 6 1.18 11.69 10.81
N GLN A 7 2.46 11.48 11.15
CA GLN A 7 3.06 10.16 11.32
C GLN A 7 2.48 9.38 12.52
N LYS A 8 1.90 10.06 13.52
CA LYS A 8 1.33 9.43 14.73
C LYS A 8 0.08 8.58 14.43
N LEU A 9 -0.52 8.75 13.25
CA LEU A 9 -1.71 7.99 12.85
C LEU A 9 -1.39 6.58 12.33
N ALA A 10 -0.11 6.22 12.18
CA ALA A 10 0.32 4.96 11.57
C ALA A 10 -0.29 3.71 12.23
N ASP A 11 -0.40 3.68 13.56
CA ASP A 11 -0.97 2.50 14.25
C ASP A 11 -2.45 2.30 13.92
N LYS A 12 -3.21 3.39 13.82
CA LYS A 12 -4.60 3.36 13.36
C LYS A 12 -4.68 2.87 11.91
N GLY A 13 -3.82 3.38 11.03
CA GLY A 13 -3.75 2.95 9.64
C GLY A 13 -3.42 1.47 9.49
N ARG A 14 -2.47 0.94 10.29
CA ARG A 14 -2.14 -0.50 10.30
C ARG A 14 -3.32 -1.38 10.68
N ILE A 15 -4.22 -0.91 11.56
CA ILE A 15 -5.47 -1.62 11.87
C ILE A 15 -6.40 -1.60 10.65
N GLN A 16 -6.58 -0.44 10.00
CA GLN A 16 -7.42 -0.33 8.81
C GLN A 16 -6.91 -1.19 7.64
N ILE A 17 -5.59 -1.24 7.42
CA ILE A 17 -4.99 -2.06 6.38
C ILE A 17 -5.21 -3.56 6.69
N ARG A 18 -5.04 -4.00 7.94
CA ARG A 18 -5.34 -5.40 8.32
C ARG A 18 -6.81 -5.78 8.07
N ILE A 19 -7.73 -4.86 8.32
CA ILE A 19 -9.16 -5.07 8.00
C ILE A 19 -9.38 -5.16 6.48
N ALA A 20 -8.64 -4.40 5.69
CA ALA A 20 -8.71 -4.49 4.23
C ALA A 20 -8.13 -5.82 3.73
N GLU A 21 -7.00 -6.27 4.28
CA GLU A 21 -6.37 -7.55 3.95
C GLU A 21 -7.34 -8.74 4.15
N SER A 22 -8.11 -8.76 5.25
CA SER A 22 -9.10 -9.81 5.49
C SER A 22 -10.29 -9.81 4.52
N ARG A 23 -10.47 -8.73 3.74
CA ARG A 23 -11.55 -8.56 2.76
C ARG A 23 -11.06 -8.57 1.31
N MET A 24 -9.76 -8.77 1.08
CA MET A 24 -9.15 -8.79 -0.26
C MET A 24 -8.46 -10.14 -0.55
N PRO A 25 -9.17 -11.28 -0.47
CA PRO A 25 -8.56 -12.61 -0.48
C PRO A 25 -7.78 -12.91 -1.77
N VAL A 26 -8.25 -12.43 -2.92
CA VAL A 26 -7.56 -12.60 -4.20
C VAL A 26 -6.20 -11.90 -4.20
N LEU A 27 -6.15 -10.67 -3.69
CA LEU A 27 -4.90 -9.91 -3.63
C LEU A 27 -3.93 -10.48 -2.59
N MET A 28 -4.45 -11.07 -1.50
CA MET A 28 -3.64 -11.81 -0.54
C MET A 28 -3.04 -13.06 -1.17
N LYS A 29 -3.81 -13.80 -2.00
CA LYS A 29 -3.26 -14.94 -2.74
C LYS A 29 -2.16 -14.53 -3.71
N ILE A 30 -2.38 -13.47 -4.48
CA ILE A 30 -1.36 -12.90 -5.36
C ILE A 30 -0.12 -12.48 -4.56
N ARG A 31 -0.30 -11.92 -3.35
CA ARG A 31 0.82 -11.53 -2.49
C ARG A 31 1.68 -12.74 -2.09
N GLU A 32 1.09 -13.89 -1.80
CA GLU A 32 1.85 -15.13 -1.50
C GLU A 32 2.78 -15.51 -2.66
N ASP A 33 2.26 -15.43 -3.89
CA ASP A 33 3.04 -15.72 -5.10
C ASP A 33 4.13 -14.65 -5.31
N MET A 34 3.81 -13.38 -5.12
CA MET A 34 4.76 -12.26 -5.19
C MET A 34 5.90 -12.39 -4.17
N ILE A 35 5.64 -12.86 -2.95
CA ILE A 35 6.67 -13.09 -1.93
C ILE A 35 7.62 -14.22 -2.34
N ARG A 36 7.06 -15.31 -2.90
CA ARG A 36 7.82 -16.50 -3.30
C ARG A 36 8.70 -16.22 -4.52
N GLU A 37 8.14 -15.56 -5.53
CA GLU A 37 8.78 -15.41 -6.84
C GLU A 37 9.55 -14.10 -6.98
N LYS A 38 9.17 -13.07 -6.20
CA LYS A 38 9.71 -11.70 -6.27
C LYS A 38 9.95 -11.19 -7.70
N PRO A 39 8.91 -11.22 -8.57
CA PRO A 39 9.08 -10.95 -9.99
C PRO A 39 9.38 -9.48 -10.31
N LEU A 40 9.27 -8.58 -9.33
CA LEU A 40 9.45 -7.14 -9.50
C LEU A 40 10.80 -6.61 -8.96
N ILE A 41 11.76 -7.50 -8.65
CA ILE A 41 13.11 -7.07 -8.26
C ILE A 41 13.71 -6.17 -9.36
N GLY A 42 14.24 -5.02 -8.95
CA GLY A 42 14.86 -4.04 -9.84
C GLY A 42 13.85 -3.14 -10.59
N ILE A 43 12.55 -3.36 -10.40
CA ILE A 43 11.51 -2.53 -11.01
C ILE A 43 11.12 -1.39 -10.07
N ARG A 44 11.03 -0.18 -10.61
CA ARG A 44 10.49 1.00 -9.92
C ARG A 44 9.08 1.30 -10.40
N ILE A 45 8.14 1.45 -9.47
CA ILE A 45 6.73 1.71 -9.78
C ILE A 45 6.32 3.01 -9.10
N ALA A 46 5.90 4.00 -9.90
CA ALA A 46 5.23 5.20 -9.42
C ALA A 46 3.72 5.08 -9.69
N ALA A 47 2.90 5.32 -8.67
CA ALA A 47 1.45 5.25 -8.76
C ALA A 47 0.80 6.58 -8.38
N CYS A 48 -0.23 6.98 -9.13
CA CYS A 48 -1.11 8.10 -8.82
C CYS A 48 -2.54 7.56 -8.65
N LEU A 49 -2.94 7.30 -7.42
CA LEU A 49 -4.20 6.61 -7.07
C LEU A 49 -4.80 7.23 -5.80
N HIS A 50 -6.05 6.90 -5.47
CA HIS A 50 -6.61 7.26 -4.17
C HIS A 50 -5.83 6.56 -3.06
N VAL A 51 -5.37 7.31 -2.05
CA VAL A 51 -4.59 6.75 -0.93
C VAL A 51 -5.57 6.25 0.14
N THR A 52 -6.03 5.00 -0.03
CA THR A 52 -6.94 4.32 0.89
C THR A 52 -6.34 3.02 1.41
N LYS A 53 -6.97 2.40 2.41
CA LYS A 53 -6.52 1.10 2.96
C LYS A 53 -6.41 0.01 1.89
N GLU A 54 -7.30 -0.01 0.90
CA GLU A 54 -7.25 -0.96 -0.22
C GLU A 54 -6.02 -0.72 -1.11
N THR A 55 -5.72 0.54 -1.42
CA THR A 55 -4.50 0.90 -2.16
C THR A 55 -3.25 0.53 -1.37
N ALA A 56 -3.24 0.69 -0.05
CA ALA A 56 -2.13 0.23 0.78
C ALA A 56 -1.93 -1.29 0.72
N VAL A 57 -3.00 -2.10 0.64
CA VAL A 57 -2.88 -3.55 0.39
C VAL A 57 -2.21 -3.81 -0.96
N LEU A 58 -2.62 -3.10 -2.03
CA LEU A 58 -2.00 -3.21 -3.35
C LEU A 58 -0.51 -2.84 -3.32
N MET A 59 -0.17 -1.69 -2.75
CA MET A 59 1.23 -1.23 -2.68
C MET A 59 2.09 -2.21 -1.87
N ARG A 60 1.59 -2.76 -0.77
CA ARG A 60 2.28 -3.80 0.01
C ARG A 60 2.49 -5.08 -0.80
N THR A 61 1.53 -5.47 -1.64
CA THR A 61 1.66 -6.63 -2.54
C THR A 61 2.74 -6.38 -3.61
N LEU A 62 2.77 -5.21 -4.24
CA LEU A 62 3.81 -4.85 -5.22
C LEU A 62 5.20 -4.82 -4.58
N LYS A 63 5.31 -4.21 -3.39
CA LYS A 63 6.56 -4.18 -2.61
C LYS A 63 7.01 -5.59 -2.21
N ALA A 64 6.08 -6.47 -1.84
CA ALA A 64 6.40 -7.87 -1.53
C ALA A 64 6.98 -8.61 -2.74
N GLY A 65 6.57 -8.24 -3.96
CA GLY A 65 7.16 -8.69 -5.21
C GLY A 65 8.58 -8.18 -5.48
N GLY A 66 9.15 -7.32 -4.62
CA GLY A 66 10.50 -6.79 -4.77
C GLY A 66 10.59 -5.40 -5.42
N ALA A 67 9.46 -4.77 -5.74
CA ALA A 67 9.44 -3.45 -6.36
C ALA A 67 9.88 -2.33 -5.40
N GLU A 68 10.59 -1.33 -5.94
CA GLU A 68 10.68 -0.01 -5.33
C GLU A 68 9.43 0.78 -5.69
N ILE A 69 8.71 1.32 -4.70
CA ILE A 69 7.41 1.96 -4.91
C ILE A 69 7.37 3.41 -4.45
N ALA A 70 6.66 4.25 -5.20
CA ALA A 70 6.23 5.58 -4.80
C ALA A 70 4.74 5.75 -5.10
N LEU A 71 4.00 6.37 -4.16
CA LEU A 71 2.56 6.63 -4.29
C LEU A 71 2.27 8.10 -4.04
N THR A 72 1.45 8.69 -4.90
CA THR A 72 0.83 10.00 -4.69
C THR A 72 -0.68 9.90 -4.83
N ALA A 73 -1.40 10.82 -4.18
CA ALA A 73 -2.84 10.91 -4.27
C ALA A 73 -3.27 11.42 -5.65
N SER A 74 -4.24 10.75 -6.27
CA SER A 74 -4.88 11.22 -7.52
C SER A 74 -5.99 12.25 -7.30
N ASN A 75 -6.44 12.44 -6.04
CA ASN A 75 -7.47 13.40 -5.69
C ASN A 75 -7.24 13.98 -4.28
N PRO A 76 -7.37 15.31 -4.09
CA PRO A 76 -7.04 15.99 -2.83
C PRO A 76 -7.86 15.55 -1.62
N LEU A 77 -9.07 15.00 -1.80
CA LEU A 77 -9.97 14.60 -0.73
C LEU A 77 -10.00 13.08 -0.48
N SER A 78 -9.25 12.31 -1.27
CA SER A 78 -9.32 10.85 -1.25
C SER A 78 -8.32 10.18 -0.30
N THR A 79 -7.38 10.95 0.25
CA THR A 79 -6.33 10.42 1.12
C THR A 79 -6.86 10.13 2.51
N GLN A 80 -6.74 8.88 2.94
CA GLN A 80 -6.90 8.47 4.33
C GLN A 80 -5.56 8.69 5.04
N ASP A 81 -5.46 9.77 5.82
CA ASP A 81 -4.22 10.22 6.46
C ASP A 81 -3.58 9.16 7.37
N ASP A 82 -4.42 8.35 8.05
CA ASP A 82 -3.96 7.26 8.89
C ASP A 82 -3.33 6.13 8.08
N VAL A 83 -3.92 5.79 6.93
CA VAL A 83 -3.34 4.82 5.99
C VAL A 83 -2.07 5.35 5.34
N ALA A 84 -2.02 6.63 4.95
CA ALA A 84 -0.82 7.24 4.37
C ALA A 84 0.37 7.23 5.33
N ALA A 85 0.12 7.29 6.64
CA ALA A 85 1.13 7.20 7.68
C ALA A 85 1.65 5.77 7.94
N ALA A 86 0.95 4.73 7.49
CA ALA A 86 1.12 3.33 7.90
C ALA A 86 1.91 2.44 6.91
#